data_AF-A0A4V1IPX2-F1
#
_entry.id   AF-A0A4V1IPX2-F1
#
_cell.length_a   1.000
_cell.length_b   1.000
_cell.length_c   1.000
_cell.angle_alpha   90.00
_cell.angle_beta   90.00
_cell.angle_gamma   90.00
#
_symmetry.space_group_name_H-M   'P 1'
#
loop_
_entity.id
_entity.type
_entity.pdbx_description
1 polymer ?
#
loop_
_entity_poly.entity_id
_entity_poly.type
_entity_poly.pdbx_seq_one_letter_code
_entity_poly.pdbx_strand_id
1 'polypeptide(L)' 'YEAEETIDAEILKRDSWEDLVDSVDTLERMNGDDLYVFLSWKDGLRSTHRAPIVYQKCPQKVIQFYESHLRF' A
#
# COMPACT_ATOMS: atom_id res chain seq x y z
N TYR A 1 6.82 20.71 1.77
CA TYR A 1 7.61 19.53 2.18
C TYR A 1 6.80 18.89 3.28
N GLU A 2 5.83 18.05 2.91
CA GLU A 2 5.10 17.26 3.90
C GLU A 2 6.08 16.24 4.46
N ALA A 3 6.14 16.14 5.79
CA ALA A 3 6.94 15.12 6.45
C ALA A 3 6.32 13.77 6.07
N GLU A 4 7.10 12.88 5.46
CA GLU A 4 6.74 11.45 5.42
C GLU A 4 6.65 10.98 6.87
N GLU A 5 5.44 10.85 7.40
CA GLU A 5 5.23 10.23 8.69
C GLU A 5 5.69 8.78 8.60
N THR A 6 6.77 8.49 9.33
CA THR A 6 7.37 7.16 9.35
C THR A 6 6.45 6.20 10.09
N ILE A 7 6.01 5.16 9.40
CA ILE A 7 5.23 4.08 10.02
C ILE A 7 6.07 3.35 11.05
N ASP A 8 5.43 3.02 12.17
CA ASP A 8 6.05 2.25 13.23
C ASP A 8 6.70 0.98 12.68
N ALA A 9 8.00 0.83 12.95
CA ALA A 9 8.79 -0.31 12.46
C ALA A 9 8.21 -1.67 12.87
N GLU A 10 7.41 -1.70 13.94
CA GLU A 10 6.74 -2.91 14.41
C GLU A 10 5.55 -3.31 13.52
N ILE A 11 4.83 -2.34 12.95
CA ILE A 11 3.77 -2.59 11.95
C ILE A 11 4.40 -3.21 10.70
N LEU A 12 5.55 -2.70 10.26
CA LEU A 12 6.24 -3.20 9.07
C LEU A 12 6.67 -4.66 9.19
N LYS A 13 6.92 -5.16 10.41
CA LYS A 13 7.30 -6.55 10.65
C LYS A 13 6.12 -7.52 10.68
N ARG A 14 4.88 -7.05 10.87
CA ARG A 14 3.70 -7.93 10.98
C ARG A 14 3.51 -8.75 9.71
N ASP A 15 3.11 -10.00 9.85
CA ASP A 15 2.91 -10.90 8.70
C ASP A 15 1.76 -10.47 7.78
N SER A 16 0.72 -9.83 8.34
CA SER A 16 -0.42 -9.31 7.58
C SER A 16 -0.74 -7.88 7.95
N TRP A 17 -1.14 -7.10 6.94
CA TRP A 17 -1.61 -5.72 7.04
C TRP A 17 -3.09 -5.56 6.65
N GLU A 18 -3.81 -6.64 6.36
CA GLU A 18 -5.21 -6.59 5.86
C GLU A 18 -6.14 -5.78 6.79
N ASP A 19 -5.96 -5.93 8.10
CA ASP A 19 -6.77 -5.23 9.10
C ASP A 19 -6.24 -3.84 9.47
N LEU A 20 -5.06 -3.45 8.99
CA LEU A 20 -4.39 -2.19 9.32
C LEU A 20 -4.46 -1.17 8.19
N VAL A 21 -4.43 -1.66 6.95
CA VAL A 21 -4.58 -0.84 5.74
C VAL A 21 -6.05 -0.53 5.53
N ASP A 22 -6.35 0.73 5.26
CA ASP A 22 -7.69 1.17 4.91
C ASP A 22 -7.94 0.96 3.40
N SER A 23 -7.11 1.60 2.57
CA SER A 23 -7.21 1.53 1.10
C SER A 23 -5.83 1.56 0.43
N VAL A 24 -5.77 0.99 -0.78
CA VAL A 24 -4.72 1.32 -1.75
C VAL A 24 -5.20 2.52 -2.55
N ASP A 25 -4.35 3.55 -2.64
CA ASP A 25 -4.72 4.83 -3.24
C ASP A 25 -4.31 4.89 -4.72
N THR A 26 -3.10 4.43 -5.03
CA THR A 26 -2.59 4.33 -6.40
C THR A 26 -1.42 3.35 -6.50
N LEU A 27 -1.09 2.94 -7.73
CA LEU A 27 0.13 2.22 -8.06
C LEU A 27 0.91 2.98 -9.12
N GLU A 28 2.19 3.25 -8.85
CA GLU A 28 3.05 4.00 -9.75
C GLU A 28 4.32 3.22 -10.08
N ARG A 29 4.75 3.30 -11.34
CA ARG A 29 6.07 2.80 -11.73
C ARG A 29 7.10 3.87 -11.42
N MET A 30 8.07 3.52 -10.59
CA MET A 30 9.20 4.39 -10.25
C MET A 30 10.49 3.71 -10.68
N ASN A 31 11.42 4.48 -11.26
CA ASN A 31 12.75 3.99 -11.65
C ASN A 31 12.72 2.71 -12.51
N GLY A 32 12.10 2.78 -13.69
CA GLY A 32 12.03 1.66 -14.64
C GLY A 32 10.80 0.80 -14.41
N ASP A 33 11.00 -0.49 -14.14
CA ASP A 33 9.93 -1.49 -14.00
C ASP A 33 9.47 -1.72 -12.55
N ASP A 34 10.09 -1.06 -11.57
CA ASP A 34 9.69 -1.20 -10.17
C ASP A 34 8.34 -0.51 -9.93
N LEU A 35 7.37 -1.29 -9.47
CA LEU A 35 6.04 -0.83 -9.13
C LEU A 35 5.96 -0.56 -7.63
N TYR A 36 5.47 0.62 -7.28
CA TYR A 36 5.23 1.07 -5.91
C TYR A 36 3.73 1.26 -5.69
N VAL A 37 3.30 0.96 -4.47
CA VAL A 37 1.93 1.09 -4.02
C VAL A 37 1.89 2.18 -2.96
N PHE A 38 1.03 3.15 -3.18
CA PHE A 38 0.68 4.16 -2.19
C PHE A 38 -0.60 3.70 -1.51
N LEU A 39 -0.61 3.70 -0.19
CA LEU A 39 -1.74 3.23 0.59
C LEU A 39 -1.97 4.09 1.83
N SER A 40 -3.23 4.12 2.26
CA SER A 40 -3.69 4.78 3.46
C SER A 40 -3.98 3.74 4.55
N TRP A 41 -3.54 4.03 5.77
CA TRP A 41 -3.71 3.19 6.95
C TRP A 41 -4.94 3.64 7.74
N LYS A 42 -5.51 2.74 8.54
CA LYS A 42 -6.72 3.04 9.34
C LYS A 42 -6.50 4.10 10.43
N ASP A 43 -5.26 4.35 10.81
CA ASP A 43 -4.88 5.44 11.73
C ASP A 43 -4.76 6.80 11.03
N GLY A 44 -4.96 6.85 9.70
CA GLY A 44 -4.89 8.06 8.89
C GLY A 44 -3.52 8.32 8.28
N LEU A 45 -2.50 7.51 8.61
CA LEU A 45 -1.17 7.62 8.01
C LEU A 45 -1.20 7.18 6.54
N ARG A 46 -0.19 7.60 5.79
CA ARG A 46 0.05 7.16 4.41
C ARG A 46 1.49 6.70 4.25
N SER A 47 1.69 5.69 3.43
CA SER A 47 3.03 5.23 3.08
C SER A 47 3.11 4.64 1.69
N THR A 48 4.35 4.49 1.25
CA THR A 48 4.70 3.94 -0.05
C THR A 48 5.59 2.73 0.11
N HIS A 49 5.20 1.62 -0.51
CA HIS A 49 5.94 0.36 -0.44
C HIS A 49 6.07 -0.27 -1.82
N ARG A 50 7.12 -1.09 -2.03
CA ARG A 50 7.23 -1.88 -3.26
C ARG A 50 6.06 -2.85 -3.37
N ALA A 51 5.50 -2.97 -4.56
CA ALA A 51 4.31 -3.77 -4.80
C ALA A 51 4.41 -5.23 -4.32
N PRO A 52 5.54 -5.96 -4.50
CA PRO A 52 5.68 -7.32 -3.98
C PRO A 52 5.47 -7.45 -2.46
N ILE A 53 5.81 -6.41 -1.68
CA ILE A 53 5.57 -6.41 -0.23
C ILE A 53 4.08 -6.31 0.05
N VAL A 54 3.39 -5.36 -0.58
CA VAL A 54 1.95 -5.13 -0.36
C VAL A 54 1.13 -6.32 -0.83
N TYR A 55 1.49 -6.95 -1.96
CA TYR A 55 0.85 -8.16 -2.47
C TYR A 55 0.91 -9.33 -1.48
N GLN A 56 1.95 -9.39 -0.64
CA GLN A 56 2.07 -10.43 0.39
C GLN A 56 1.35 -10.03 1.68
N LYS A 57 1.44 -8.76 2.09
CA LYS A 57 0.93 -8.29 3.38
C LYS A 57 -0.58 -8.04 3.39
N CYS A 58 -1.14 -7.48 2.32
CA CYS A 58 -2.58 -7.20 2.20
C CYS A 58 -3.12 -7.40 0.75
N PRO A 59 -3.02 -8.63 0.20
CA PRO A 59 -3.49 -8.94 -1.15
C PRO A 59 -4.95 -8.54 -1.42
N GLN A 60 -5.86 -8.67 -0.45
CA GLN A 60 -7.28 -8.38 -0.68
C GLN A 60 -7.51 -6.88 -0.93
N LYS A 61 -6.80 -6.00 -0.23
CA LYS A 61 -6.85 -4.55 -0.46
C LYS A 61 -6.41 -4.16 -1.87
N VAL A 62 -5.41 -4.85 -2.41
CA VAL A 62 -4.93 -4.61 -3.77
C VAL A 62 -5.95 -5.10 -4.80
N ILE A 63 -6.57 -6.26 -4.58
CA ILE A 63 -7.63 -6.78 -5.46
C ILE A 63 -8.81 -5.80 -5.52
N GLN A 64 -9.26 -5.30 -4.37
CA GLN A 64 -10.33 -4.29 -4.28
C GLN A 64 -10.00 -3.02 -5.08
N PHE A 65 -8.74 -2.58 -5.04
CA PHE A 65 -8.28 -1.47 -5.87
C PHE A 65 -8.41 -1.79 -7.36
N TYR A 66 -7.95 -2.95 -7.82
CA TYR A 66 -8.09 -3.32 -9.23
C TYR A 66 -9.55 -3.46 -9.67
N GLU A 67 -10.41 -4.08 -8.85
CA GLU A 67 -11.84 -4.24 -9.12
C GLU A 67 -12.56 -2.89 -9.32
N SER A 68 -12.20 -1.86 -8.53
CA SER A 68 -12.77 -0.52 -8.67
C SER A 68 -12.23 0.27 -9.88
N HIS A 69 -11.04 -0.08 -10.37
CA HIS A 69 -10.36 0.62 -11.47
C HIS A 69 -10.44 -0.11 -12.83
N LEU A 70 -10.97 -1.33 -12.86
CA LEU A 70 -11.26 -2.05 -14.09
C LEU A 70 -12.21 -1.25 -14.98
N ARG A 71 -11.82 -1.08 -16.25
CA ARG A 71 -12.61 -0.46 -17.33
C ARG A 71 -12.50 -1.36 -18.56
N PHE A 72 -13.61 -1.53 -19.27
CA PHE A 72 -13.74 -2.37 -20.46
C PHE A 72 -13.95 -1.50 -21.70
#